data_AF-A0A7S1LS37-F1
#
_entry.id   AF-A0A7S1LS37-F1
#
_cell.length_a   1.000
_cell.length_b   1.000
_cell.length_c   1.000
_cell.angle_alpha   90.00
_cell.angle_beta   90.00
_cell.angle_gamma   90.00
#
_symmetry.space_group_name_H-M   'P 1'
#
loop_
_entity.id
_entity.type
_entity.pdbx_description
1 polymer ?
#
loop_
_entity_poly.entity_id
_entity_poly.type
_entity_poly.pdbx_seq_one_letter_code
_entity_poly.pdbx_strand_id
1 'polypeptide(L)'
;NKTVIPSDSMQLTGIEDGIRESVADLFWGTMTAVEDGLEWEWIKCKPSSARPFWLQEASGAGKELITYADFCRKTCKSKDEKKHALRRFTRVGQTVKEEMERLVKSAMRKLILKQDICNSKEAAEAGITGNTLNMIPT
;
A
#
# COMPACT_ATOMS: atom_id res chain seq x y z
N ASN A 1 17.91 3.65 17.01
CA ASN A 1 18.11 4.88 16.21
C ASN A 1 16.88 5.11 15.37
N LYS A 2 16.29 6.31 15.41
CA LYS A 2 15.19 6.72 14.52
C LYS A 2 15.58 8.06 13.92
N THR A 3 15.67 8.14 12.60
CA THR A 3 16.07 9.37 11.89
C THR A 3 14.82 10.20 11.62
N VAL A 4 14.84 11.46 12.02
CA VAL A 4 13.79 12.44 11.70
C VAL A 4 14.25 13.24 10.50
N ILE A 5 13.46 13.25 9.43
CA ILE A 5 13.77 13.98 8.19
C ILE A 5 12.67 15.02 7.98
N PRO A 6 13.02 16.31 7.79
CA PRO A 6 12.06 17.30 7.30
C PRO A 6 11.63 16.89 5.89
N SER A 7 10.37 16.53 5.73
CA SER A 7 9.85 16.02 4.46
C SER A 7 9.03 17.08 3.73
N ASP A 8 9.53 17.54 2.60
CA ASP A 8 8.79 18.41 1.68
C ASP A 8 7.69 17.60 0.94
N SER A 9 6.72 18.28 0.33
CA SER A 9 5.55 17.67 -0.34
C SER A 9 5.91 16.58 -1.38
N MET A 10 7.06 16.70 -2.05
CA MET A 10 7.55 15.69 -2.99
C MET A 10 8.02 14.40 -2.31
N GLN A 11 8.67 14.48 -1.15
CA GLN A 11 9.11 13.30 -0.40
C GLN A 11 7.92 12.54 0.19
N LEU A 12 6.90 13.27 0.66
CA LEU A 12 5.63 12.70 1.14
C LEU A 12 4.94 11.87 0.05
N THR A 13 4.93 12.36 -1.19
CA THR A 13 4.33 11.63 -2.32
C THR A 13 5.08 10.32 -2.59
N GLY A 14 6.42 10.33 -2.53
CA GLY A 14 7.22 9.12 -2.72
C GLY A 14 7.03 8.08 -1.60
N ILE A 15 6.90 8.53 -0.35
CA ILE A 15 6.59 7.65 0.80
C ILE A 15 5.20 7.04 0.63
N GLU A 16 4.19 7.85 0.28
CA GLU A 16 2.84 7.36 0.05
C GLU A 16 2.80 6.33 -1.09
N ASP A 17 3.50 6.58 -2.19
CA ASP A 17 3.65 5.62 -3.29
C ASP A 17 4.26 4.29 -2.81
N GLY A 18 5.31 4.33 -1.99
CA GLY A 18 5.94 3.14 -1.42
C GLY A 18 5.00 2.35 -0.49
N ILE A 19 4.20 3.06 0.33
CA ILE A 19 3.17 2.44 1.17
C ILE A 19 2.08 1.80 0.31
N ARG A 20 1.62 2.48 -0.74
CA ARG A 20 0.60 1.95 -1.65
C ARG A 20 1.07 0.67 -2.34
N GLU A 21 2.30 0.66 -2.84
CA GLU A 21 2.93 -0.53 -3.43
C GLU A 21 3.07 -1.66 -2.38
N SER A 22 3.42 -1.34 -1.13
CA SER A 22 3.47 -2.32 -0.04
C SER A 22 2.09 -2.87 0.32
N VAL A 23 1.06 -2.03 0.38
CA VAL A 23 -0.32 -2.46 0.64
C VAL A 23 -0.82 -3.38 -0.47
N ALA A 24 -0.51 -3.08 -1.74
CA ALA A 24 -0.85 -3.95 -2.87
C ALA A 24 -0.25 -5.36 -2.75
N ASP A 25 0.92 -5.50 -2.12
CA ASP A 25 1.62 -6.78 -1.93
C ASP A 25 1.05 -7.61 -0.76
N LEU A 26 0.29 -6.99 0.15
CA LEU A 26 -0.30 -7.66 1.32
C LEU A 26 -1.71 -8.22 1.06
N PHE A 27 -2.37 -7.78 -0.02
CA PHE A 27 -3.73 -8.19 -0.36
C PHE A 27 -3.70 -9.38 -1.30
N TRP A 28 -4.23 -10.50 -0.83
CA TRP A 28 -4.36 -11.74 -1.59
C TRP A 28 -5.72 -11.85 -2.24
N GLY A 29 -5.78 -12.38 -3.46
CA GLY A 29 -7.02 -12.56 -4.20
C GLY A 29 -6.94 -13.73 -5.17
N THR A 30 -8.08 -14.12 -5.70
CA THR A 30 -8.15 -15.10 -6.78
C THR A 30 -8.17 -14.39 -8.11
N MET A 31 -7.29 -14.80 -9.01
CA MET A 31 -7.32 -14.42 -10.41
C MET A 31 -8.18 -15.41 -11.19
N THR A 32 -9.13 -14.88 -11.96
CA THR A 32 -10.07 -15.64 -12.79
C THR A 32 -10.04 -15.11 -14.21
N ALA A 33 -10.06 -16.03 -15.18
CA ALA A 33 -10.31 -15.68 -16.57
C ALA A 33 -11.80 -15.32 -16.75
N VAL A 34 -12.05 -14.19 -17.40
CA VAL A 34 -13.36 -13.69 -17.82
C VAL A 34 -13.33 -13.41 -19.32
N GLU A 35 -14.48 -13.17 -19.95
CA GLU A 35 -14.59 -12.99 -21.40
C GLU A 35 -13.62 -11.91 -21.95
N ASP A 36 -13.43 -10.81 -21.21
CA ASP A 36 -12.59 -9.68 -21.60
C ASP A 36 -11.19 -9.67 -20.97
N GLY A 37 -10.75 -10.76 -20.33
CA GLY A 37 -9.39 -10.89 -19.81
C GLY A 37 -9.28 -11.54 -18.44
N LEU A 38 -8.52 -10.92 -17.54
CA LEU A 38 -8.27 -11.44 -16.19
C LEU A 38 -8.84 -10.47 -15.16
N GLU A 39 -9.61 -11.02 -14.23
CA GLU A 39 -10.11 -10.30 -13.06
C GLU A 39 -9.45 -10.81 -11.79
N TRP A 40 -9.37 -9.93 -10.79
CA TRP A 40 -8.85 -10.24 -9.47
C TRP A 40 -9.92 -9.95 -8.43
N GLU A 41 -10.20 -10.92 -7.58
CA GLU A 41 -11.17 -10.80 -6.50
C GLU A 41 -10.50 -11.03 -5.14
N TRP A 42 -10.67 -10.08 -4.21
CA TRP A 42 -10.10 -10.19 -2.87
C TRP A 42 -10.73 -11.35 -2.09
N ILE A 43 -9.91 -12.24 -1.53
CA ILE A 43 -10.40 -13.38 -0.73
C ILE A 43 -10.89 -12.99 0.69
N LYS A 44 -11.02 -11.69 0.97
CA LYS A 44 -11.49 -11.13 2.25
C LYS A 44 -10.69 -11.62 3.47
N CYS A 45 -9.42 -11.98 3.26
CA CYS A 45 -8.52 -12.30 4.35
C CYS A 45 -7.84 -11.05 4.91
N LYS A 46 -7.36 -11.14 6.15
CA LYS A 46 -6.49 -10.10 6.71
C LYS A 46 -5.25 -9.92 5.80
N PRO A 47 -4.82 -8.68 5.52
CA PRO A 47 -3.60 -8.43 4.76
C PRO A 47 -2.39 -9.11 5.40
N SER A 48 -1.57 -9.78 4.60
CA SER A 48 -0.49 -10.67 5.07
C SER A 48 0.61 -10.75 4.02
N SER A 49 1.87 -10.75 4.46
CA SER A 49 3.02 -11.06 3.61
C SER A 49 3.13 -12.55 3.31
N ALA A 50 2.63 -13.40 4.21
CA ALA A 50 2.58 -14.83 4.01
C ALA A 50 1.33 -15.22 3.21
N ARG A 51 1.51 -16.13 2.25
CA ARG A 51 0.42 -16.72 1.47
C ARG A 51 -0.57 -17.42 2.42
N PRO A 52 -1.88 -17.14 2.31
CA PRO A 52 -2.91 -17.83 3.10
C PRO A 52 -2.89 -19.34 2.86
N PHE A 53 -2.57 -20.12 3.89
CA PHE A 53 -2.42 -21.58 3.79
C PHE A 53 -3.76 -22.31 3.66
N TRP A 54 -4.82 -21.78 4.26
CA TRP A 54 -6.16 -22.38 4.27
C TRP A 54 -6.87 -22.35 2.91
N LEU A 55 -6.26 -21.74 1.89
CA LEU A 55 -6.85 -21.55 0.57
C LEU A 55 -6.20 -22.41 -0.51
N GLN A 56 -5.28 -23.31 -0.14
CA GLN A 56 -4.58 -24.22 -1.07
C GLN A 56 -5.56 -25.13 -1.84
N GLU A 57 -6.72 -25.43 -1.25
CA GLU A 57 -7.79 -26.26 -1.83
C GLU A 57 -8.90 -25.46 -2.53
N ALA A 58 -9.01 -24.14 -2.30
CA ALA A 58 -10.08 -23.31 -2.88
C ALA A 58 -9.77 -22.82 -4.31
N SER A 59 -8.53 -23.01 -4.76
CA SER A 59 -8.14 -22.92 -6.17
C SER A 59 -8.71 -24.12 -6.94
N GLY A 60 -10.04 -24.16 -7.09
CA GLY A 60 -10.69 -25.02 -8.08
C GLY A 60 -10.16 -24.74 -9.48
N ALA A 61 -10.41 -25.66 -10.42
CA ALA A 61 -9.89 -25.58 -11.78
C ALA A 61 -10.06 -24.17 -12.38
N GLY A 62 -8.95 -23.44 -12.58
CA GLY A 62 -8.93 -22.11 -13.20
C GLY A 62 -8.78 -20.91 -12.26
N LYS A 63 -8.69 -21.08 -10.93
CA LYS A 63 -8.45 -19.96 -9.98
C LYS A 63 -7.01 -19.97 -9.46
N GLU A 64 -6.23 -18.92 -9.75
CA GLU A 64 -4.88 -18.75 -9.21
C GLU A 64 -4.92 -17.80 -8.01
N LEU A 65 -4.35 -18.21 -6.86
CA LEU A 65 -4.18 -17.33 -5.70
C LEU A 65 -2.93 -16.45 -5.88
N ILE A 66 -3.12 -15.14 -5.87
CA ILE A 66 -2.10 -14.15 -6.23
C ILE A 66 -2.30 -12.84 -5.44
N THR A 67 -1.22 -12.11 -5.16
CA THR A 67 -1.35 -10.76 -4.58
C THR A 67 -1.89 -9.78 -5.62
N TYR A 68 -2.50 -8.68 -5.17
CA TYR A 68 -2.91 -7.62 -6.10
C TYR A 68 -1.70 -7.05 -6.87
N ALA A 69 -0.54 -6.94 -6.20
CA ALA A 69 0.67 -6.48 -6.85
C ALA A 69 1.13 -7.40 -7.99
N ASP A 70 1.12 -8.71 -7.77
CA ASP A 70 1.46 -9.70 -8.79
C ASP A 70 0.42 -9.76 -9.91
N PHE A 71 -0.85 -9.61 -9.60
CA PHE A 71 -1.90 -9.49 -10.60
C PHE A 71 -1.67 -8.28 -11.52
N CYS A 72 -1.37 -7.10 -10.99
CA CYS A 72 -1.02 -5.93 -11.81
C CYS A 72 0.25 -6.16 -12.63
N ARG A 73 1.25 -6.89 -12.11
CA ARG A 73 2.46 -7.27 -12.85
C ARG A 73 2.14 -8.17 -14.05
N LYS A 74 1.17 -9.08 -13.93
CA LYS A 74 0.77 -10.00 -15.00
C LYS A 74 -0.13 -9.34 -16.04
N THR A 75 -0.97 -8.39 -15.64
CA THR A 75 -2.05 -7.84 -16.49
C THR A 75 -1.71 -6.50 -17.14
N CYS A 76 -0.91 -5.65 -16.51
CA CYS A 76 -0.53 -4.35 -17.07
C CYS A 76 0.63 -4.51 -18.06
N LYS A 77 0.49 -3.91 -19.25
CA LYS A 77 1.48 -4.04 -20.34
C LYS A 77 2.65 -3.07 -20.17
N SER A 78 2.40 -1.89 -19.60
CA SER A 78 3.39 -0.83 -19.45
C SER A 78 3.78 -0.59 -18.00
N LYS A 79 4.98 -0.04 -17.80
CA LYS A 79 5.48 0.34 -16.48
C LYS A 79 4.58 1.39 -15.82
N ASP A 80 4.08 2.35 -16.60
CA ASP A 80 3.25 3.44 -16.09
C ASP A 80 1.86 2.96 -15.74
N GLU A 81 1.27 2.09 -16.56
CA GLU A 81 -0.01 1.45 -16.26
C GLU A 81 0.09 0.63 -14.96
N LYS A 82 1.17 -0.16 -14.81
CA LYS A 82 1.42 -0.92 -13.59
C LYS A 82 1.53 -0.02 -12.37
N LYS A 83 2.35 1.05 -12.43
CA LYS A 83 2.48 2.01 -11.33
C LYS A 83 1.13 2.64 -11.00
N HIS A 84 0.37 3.04 -12.01
CA HIS A 84 -0.95 3.61 -11.82
C HIS A 84 -1.91 2.63 -11.14
N ALA A 85 -1.95 1.38 -11.61
CA ALA A 85 -2.80 0.33 -11.04
C ALA A 85 -2.43 -0.01 -9.59
N LEU A 86 -1.14 -0.08 -9.26
CA LEU A 86 -0.65 -0.34 -7.90
C LEU A 86 -0.95 0.83 -6.96
N ARG A 87 -0.73 2.07 -7.42
CA ARG A 87 -0.83 3.27 -6.56
C ARG A 87 -2.27 3.74 -6.40
N ARG A 88 -3.13 3.53 -7.39
CA ARG A 88 -4.52 4.01 -7.39
C ARG A 88 -5.55 2.89 -7.22
N PHE A 89 -5.09 1.65 -7.09
CA PHE A 89 -5.92 0.45 -6.94
C PHE A 89 -7.04 0.39 -8.00
N THR A 90 -6.69 0.64 -9.28
CA THR A 90 -7.70 0.81 -10.35
C THR A 90 -8.26 -0.50 -10.90
N ARG A 91 -7.68 -1.64 -10.54
CA ARG A 91 -8.07 -2.96 -11.05
C ARG A 91 -8.76 -3.81 -9.98
N VAL A 92 -9.37 -3.18 -8.97
CA VAL A 92 -10.20 -3.83 -7.95
C VAL A 92 -11.57 -3.16 -7.86
N GLY A 93 -12.54 -3.87 -7.30
CA GLY A 93 -13.85 -3.30 -6.98
C GLY A 93 -13.76 -2.19 -5.92
N GLN A 94 -14.73 -1.26 -5.96
CA GLN A 94 -14.75 -0.04 -5.13
C GLN A 94 -14.57 -0.32 -3.63
N THR A 95 -15.24 -1.34 -3.09
CA THR A 95 -15.13 -1.71 -1.67
C THR A 95 -13.72 -2.13 -1.27
N VAL A 96 -13.02 -2.88 -2.13
CA VAL A 96 -11.64 -3.33 -1.83
C VAL A 96 -10.69 -2.15 -1.91
N LYS A 97 -10.88 -1.27 -2.90
CA LYS A 97 -10.12 -0.03 -3.03
C LYS A 97 -10.22 0.83 -1.77
N GLU A 98 -11.43 1.01 -1.23
CA GLU A 98 -11.63 1.77 0.01
C GLU A 98 -10.90 1.17 1.20
N GLU A 99 -10.88 -0.15 1.32
CA GLU A 99 -10.15 -0.85 2.38
C GLU A 99 -8.64 -0.69 2.25
N MET A 100 -8.10 -0.80 1.03
CA MET A 100 -6.69 -0.52 0.75
C MET A 100 -6.32 0.94 1.07
N GLU A 101 -7.14 1.91 0.63
CA GLU A 101 -6.96 3.33 0.92
C GLU A 101 -7.01 3.63 2.43
N ARG A 102 -7.88 2.95 3.17
CA ARG A 102 -7.96 3.06 4.64
C ARG A 102 -6.66 2.63 5.31
N LEU A 103 -6.03 1.56 4.83
CA LEU A 103 -4.75 1.09 5.34
C LEU A 103 -3.60 2.03 4.97
N VAL A 104 -3.58 2.56 3.74
CA VAL A 104 -2.62 3.60 3.32
C VAL A 104 -2.72 4.81 4.26
N LYS A 105 -3.92 5.35 4.46
CA LYS A 105 -4.16 6.47 5.39
C LYS A 105 -3.76 6.12 6.82
N SER A 106 -4.01 4.90 7.27
CA SER A 106 -3.59 4.45 8.60
C SER A 106 -2.08 4.36 8.74
N ALA A 107 -1.36 3.92 7.71
CA ALA A 107 0.09 3.83 7.71
C ALA A 107 0.72 5.22 7.64
N MET A 108 0.24 6.10 6.74
CA MET A 108 0.68 7.49 6.65
C MET A 108 0.52 8.22 7.98
N ARG A 109 -0.62 8.07 8.67
CA ARG A 109 -0.83 8.68 10.00
C ARG A 109 0.14 8.20 11.07
N LYS A 110 0.68 6.99 10.96
CA LYS A 110 1.69 6.46 11.91
C LYS A 110 3.09 7.02 11.66
N LEU A 111 3.36 7.53 10.46
CA LEU A 111 4.62 8.16 10.11
C LEU A 111 4.68 9.61 10.58
N ILE A 112 3.53 10.29 10.63
CA ILE A 112 3.43 11.67 11.10
C ILE A 112 3.71 11.74 12.60
N LEU A 113 4.71 12.52 13.00
CA LEU A 113 4.96 12.85 14.40
C LEU A 113 3.79 13.64 14.98
N LYS A 114 3.43 13.36 16.24
CA LYS A 114 2.41 14.15 16.95
C LYS A 114 2.86 15.61 17.02
N GLN A 115 1.92 16.54 16.75
CA GLN A 115 2.19 17.98 16.73
C GLN A 115 2.81 18.50 18.04
N ASP A 116 2.47 17.89 19.17
CA ASP A 116 3.03 18.25 20.48
C ASP A 116 4.55 18.05 20.56
N ILE A 117 5.11 17.12 19.76
CA ILE A 117 6.55 16.87 19.67
C ILE A 117 7.19 17.88 18.72
N CYS A 118 6.52 18.23 17.62
CA CYS A 118 6.99 19.20 16.63
C CYS A 118 7.13 20.62 17.20
N ASN A 119 6.30 20.98 18.19
CA ASN A 119 6.30 22.29 18.84
C ASN A 119 7.10 22.34 20.15
N SER A 120 7.81 21.28 20.49
CA SER A 120 8.65 21.22 21.69
C SER A 120 9.88 22.13 21.56
N LYS A 121 10.40 22.63 22.68
CA LYS A 121 11.65 23.42 22.68
C LYS A 121 12.81 22.59 22.15
N GLU A 122 12.84 21.30 22.46
CA GLU A 122 13.85 20.36 22.01
C GLU A 122 13.84 20.18 20.48
N ALA A 123 12.67 20.19 19.84
CA ALA A 123 12.56 20.13 18.38
C ALA A 123 13.07 21.42 17.72
N ALA A 124 12.78 22.59 18.31
CA ALA A 124 13.29 23.87 17.83
C ALA A 124 14.82 23.98 17.99
N GLU A 125 15.37 23.51 19.11
CA GLU A 125 16.81 23.47 19.38
C GLU A 125 17.56 22.49 18.45
N ALA A 126 16.89 21.42 18.01
CA ALA A 126 17.40 20.47 17.03
C ALA A 126 17.27 20.94 15.56
N GLY A 127 16.83 22.19 15.32
CA GLY A 127 16.67 22.76 13.97
C GLY A 127 15.52 22.15 13.18
N ILE A 128 14.59 21.48 13.84
CA ILE A 128 13.45 20.82 13.21
C ILE A 128 12.32 21.83 13.01
N THR A 129 12.35 22.54 11.88
CA THR A 129 11.34 23.55 11.52
C THR A 129 10.52 23.07 10.30
N GLY A 130 9.18 23.06 10.44
CA GLY A 130 8.27 22.64 9.37
C GLY A 130 6.90 22.13 9.88
N ASN A 131 5.85 22.24 9.06
CA ASN A 131 4.47 21.89 9.45
C ASN A 131 4.18 20.38 9.52
N THR A 132 5.06 19.51 8.99
CA THR A 132 4.86 18.05 9.01
C THR A 132 6.20 17.33 9.07
N LEU A 133 6.42 16.58 10.15
CA LEU A 133 7.63 15.78 10.35
C LEU A 133 7.27 14.30 10.32
N ASN A 134 8.04 13.51 9.56
CA ASN A 134 7.84 12.07 9.48
C ASN A 134 8.97 11.31 10.17
N MET A 135 8.60 10.29 10.93
CA MET A 135 9.53 9.33 11.53
C MET A 135 9.60 8.10 10.63
N ILE A 136 10.75 7.88 9.99
CA ILE A 136 11.00 6.66 9.22
C ILE A 136 11.70 5.66 10.14
N PRO A 137 11.11 4.50 10.43
CA PRO A 137 11.83 3.44 11.14
C PRO A 137 12.95 2.91 10.25
N THR A 138 14.18 2.97 10.75
CA THR A 138 15.37 2.30 10.20
C THR A 138 15.52 0.91 10.79
#